data_AF-A0A7R6PFB8-F1
#
_entry.id   AF-A0A7R6PFB8-F1
#
_cell.length_a   1.000
_cell.length_b   1.000
_cell.length_c   1.000
_cell.angle_alpha   90.00
_cell.angle_beta   90.00
_cell.angle_gamma   90.00
#
_symmetry.space_group_name_H-M   'P 1'
#
loop_
_entity.id
_entity.type
_entity.pdbx_description
1 polymer ?
#
loop_
_entity_poly.entity_id
_entity_poly.type
_entity_poly.pdbx_seq_one_letter_code
_entity_poly.pdbx_strand_id
1 'polypeptide(L)'
;MIKTAIVLTSLLSFSLTAFADQWIVAEGGYQICNSQKNYRKLLHYALYGVGKKPTTGCQLAPTGAQVSINHCVESDIILCKFTFIPISGVAISGWASKALLREIPH
;
A
#
# COMPACT_ATOMS: atom_id res chain seq x y z
N MET A 1 17.59 63.28 2.17
CA MET A 1 17.59 62.18 3.17
C MET A 1 16.61 61.13 2.70
N ILE A 2 17.07 60.01 2.14
CA ILE A 2 16.23 58.95 1.57
C ILE A 2 16.17 57.81 2.58
N LYS A 3 14.98 57.54 3.12
CA LYS A 3 14.72 56.44 4.07
C LYS A 3 14.71 55.12 3.29
N THR A 4 15.72 54.29 3.51
CA THR A 4 15.79 52.90 3.06
C THR A 4 14.79 52.06 3.86
N ALA A 5 13.72 51.62 3.20
CA ALA A 5 12.81 50.62 3.75
C ALA A 5 13.38 49.23 3.41
N ILE A 6 13.93 48.56 4.42
CA ILE A 6 14.37 47.16 4.34
C ILE A 6 13.12 46.30 4.45
N VAL A 7 12.67 45.74 3.32
CA VAL A 7 11.59 44.73 3.32
C VAL A 7 12.24 43.39 3.63
N LEU A 8 12.14 42.98 4.90
CA LEU A 8 12.55 41.68 5.41
C LEU A 8 11.55 40.63 4.88
N THR A 9 11.76 40.09 3.68
CA THR A 9 10.98 38.96 3.17
C THR A 9 11.32 37.70 3.97
N SER A 10 10.45 37.40 4.93
CA SER A 10 10.45 36.17 5.72
C SER A 10 10.31 34.96 4.79
N LEU A 11 11.34 34.12 4.76
CA LEU A 11 11.32 32.79 4.16
C LEU A 11 10.36 31.91 4.99
N LEU A 12 9.09 31.87 4.60
CA LEU A 12 8.16 30.85 5.09
C LEU A 12 8.63 29.47 4.61
N SER A 13 9.38 28.79 5.46
CA SER A 13 9.67 27.36 5.32
C SER A 13 8.37 26.59 5.56
N PHE A 14 7.65 26.29 4.48
CA PHE A 14 6.56 25.33 4.50
C PHE A 14 7.17 23.95 4.78
N SER A 15 7.18 23.56 6.06
CA SER A 15 7.43 22.18 6.46
C SER A 15 6.24 21.33 6.01
N LEU A 16 6.30 20.75 4.81
CA LEU A 16 5.38 19.68 4.43
C LEU A 16 5.63 18.49 5.36
N THR A 17 4.79 18.36 6.38
CA THR A 17 4.69 17.11 7.15
C THR A 17 4.11 16.07 6.20
N ALA A 18 4.97 15.20 5.66
CA ALA A 18 4.51 14.00 4.97
C ALA A 18 3.81 13.13 6.02
N PHE A 19 2.48 13.17 6.05
CA PHE A 19 1.71 12.19 6.77
C PHE A 19 2.01 10.82 6.13
N ALA A 20 2.58 9.91 6.91
CA ALA A 20 2.79 8.55 6.44
C ALA A 20 1.42 7.86 6.46
N ASP A 21 0.80 7.73 5.29
CA ASP A 21 -0.49 7.06 5.13
C ASP A 21 -0.43 5.69 5.82
N GLN A 22 -1.24 5.52 6.86
CA GLN A 22 -1.36 4.26 7.57
C GLN A 22 -2.45 3.42 6.89
N TRP A 23 -2.17 2.13 6.66
CA TRP A 23 -3.07 1.23 5.93
C TRP A 23 -3.44 0.03 6.80
N ILE A 24 -4.70 -0.39 6.75
CA ILE A 24 -5.19 -1.61 7.44
C ILE A 24 -5.83 -2.55 6.42
N VAL A 25 -5.64 -3.85 6.65
CA VAL A 25 -6.35 -4.91 5.92
C VAL A 25 -7.85 -4.83 6.26
N ALA A 26 -8.65 -4.40 5.29
CA ALA A 26 -10.11 -4.35 5.41
C ALA A 26 -10.72 -5.74 5.65
N GLU A 27 -11.89 -5.77 6.30
CA GLU A 27 -12.69 -6.99 6.44
C GLU A 27 -13.11 -7.52 5.05
N GLY A 28 -13.10 -8.84 4.88
CA GLY A 28 -13.53 -9.49 3.62
C GLY A 28 -12.49 -10.36 2.90
N GLY A 29 -11.35 -10.68 3.54
CA GLY A 29 -10.57 -11.86 3.17
C GLY A 29 -10.06 -11.90 1.73
N TYR A 30 -9.46 -10.82 1.25
CA TYR A 30 -8.71 -10.90 -0.02
C TYR A 30 -7.46 -11.75 0.16
N GLN A 31 -6.96 -12.34 -0.94
CA GLN A 31 -5.75 -13.14 -0.89
C GLN A 31 -4.51 -12.30 -1.19
N ILE A 32 -3.41 -12.62 -0.52
CA ILE A 32 -2.06 -12.14 -0.78
C ILE A 32 -1.22 -13.31 -1.30
N CYS A 33 -0.23 -13.06 -2.14
CA CYS A 33 0.64 -14.12 -2.66
C CYS A 33 2.12 -13.87 -2.38
N ASN A 34 2.90 -14.94 -2.21
CA ASN A 34 4.34 -14.86 -1.95
C ASN A 34 5.15 -14.25 -3.13
N SER A 35 4.59 -14.24 -4.34
CA SER A 35 5.21 -13.69 -5.54
C SER A 35 4.24 -12.87 -6.39
N GLN A 36 4.76 -11.84 -7.06
CA GLN A 36 4.01 -11.04 -8.03
C GLN A 36 3.39 -11.90 -9.13
N LYS A 37 4.13 -12.92 -9.62
CA LYS A 37 3.65 -13.83 -10.67
C LYS A 37 2.40 -14.59 -10.23
N ASN A 38 2.39 -15.11 -9.01
CA ASN A 38 1.20 -15.80 -8.47
C ASN A 38 0.05 -14.83 -8.24
N TYR A 39 0.32 -13.62 -7.75
CA TYR A 39 -0.72 -12.62 -7.58
C TYR A 39 -1.35 -12.20 -8.91
N ARG A 40 -0.55 -12.03 -9.98
CA ARG A 40 -1.07 -11.73 -11.32
C ARG A 40 -1.99 -12.85 -11.85
N LYS A 41 -1.64 -14.11 -11.63
CA LYS A 41 -2.51 -15.25 -11.99
C LYS A 41 -3.82 -15.22 -11.22
N LEU A 42 -3.75 -14.98 -9.90
CA LEU A 42 -4.93 -14.84 -9.06
C LEU A 42 -5.82 -13.70 -9.57
N LEU A 43 -5.24 -12.56 -9.91
CA LEU A 43 -5.95 -11.39 -10.41
C LEU A 43 -6.63 -11.66 -11.76
N HIS A 44 -5.93 -12.29 -12.71
CA HIS A 44 -6.52 -12.67 -13.99
C HIS A 44 -7.72 -13.63 -13.81
N TYR A 45 -7.57 -14.61 -12.92
CA TYR A 45 -8.65 -15.52 -12.56
C TYR A 45 -9.84 -14.79 -11.92
N ALA A 46 -9.58 -13.89 -10.97
CA ALA A 46 -10.62 -13.20 -10.21
C ALA A 46 -11.37 -12.14 -11.02
N LEU A 47 -10.68 -11.38 -11.88
CA LEU A 47 -11.29 -10.28 -12.64
C LEU A 47 -11.94 -10.74 -13.94
N TYR A 48 -11.34 -11.71 -14.62
CA TYR A 48 -11.75 -12.09 -15.98
C TYR A 48 -12.26 -13.53 -16.07
N GLY A 49 -12.19 -14.31 -14.99
CA GLY A 49 -12.59 -15.73 -15.01
C GLY A 49 -11.68 -16.60 -15.89
N VAL A 50 -10.50 -16.11 -16.28
CA VAL A 50 -9.57 -16.81 -17.20
C VAL A 50 -8.40 -17.45 -16.46
N GLY A 51 -7.91 -18.56 -17.02
CA GLY A 51 -6.79 -19.30 -16.44
C GLY A 51 -7.18 -20.11 -15.20
N LYS A 52 -6.20 -20.42 -14.36
CA LYS A 52 -6.41 -21.21 -13.13
C LYS A 52 -5.99 -20.40 -11.92
N LYS A 53 -6.83 -20.41 -10.88
CA LYS A 53 -6.48 -19.91 -9.55
C LYS A 53 -5.20 -20.62 -9.07
N PRO A 54 -4.20 -19.90 -8.55
CA PRO A 54 -3.02 -20.53 -7.95
C PRO A 54 -3.43 -21.47 -6.81
N THR A 55 -2.95 -22.71 -6.86
CA THR A 55 -3.20 -23.71 -5.81
C THR A 55 -2.27 -23.55 -4.62
N THR A 56 -1.11 -22.91 -4.80
CA THR A 56 -0.10 -22.70 -3.76
C THR A 56 0.46 -21.28 -3.81
N GLY A 57 1.07 -20.85 -2.70
CA GLY A 57 1.75 -19.56 -2.61
C GLY A 57 0.83 -18.35 -2.51
N CYS A 58 -0.48 -18.55 -2.34
CA CYS A 58 -1.43 -17.51 -1.98
C CYS A 58 -2.20 -17.91 -0.73
N GLN A 59 -2.44 -16.95 0.15
CA GLN A 59 -3.15 -17.12 1.43
C GLN A 59 -4.06 -15.93 1.69
N LEU A 60 -4.97 -16.03 2.64
CA LEU A 60 -5.79 -14.90 3.04
C LEU A 60 -4.95 -13.82 3.71
N ALA A 61 -5.28 -12.55 3.44
CA ALA A 61 -4.72 -11.43 4.15
C ALA A 61 -5.16 -11.47 5.63
N PRO A 62 -4.25 -11.20 6.58
CA PRO A 62 -4.57 -11.17 7.99
C PRO A 62 -5.45 -9.95 8.28
N THR A 63 -6.73 -10.17 8.54
CA THR A 63 -7.69 -9.09 8.84
C THR A 63 -7.22 -8.25 10.03
N GLY A 64 -7.36 -6.92 9.92
CA GLY A 64 -6.93 -5.99 10.97
C GLY A 64 -5.41 -5.83 11.10
N ALA A 65 -4.59 -6.47 10.25
CA ALA A 65 -3.16 -6.23 10.24
C ALA A 65 -2.85 -4.81 9.74
N GLN A 66 -1.85 -4.19 10.37
CA GLN A 66 -1.24 -2.97 9.83
C GLN A 66 -0.44 -3.32 8.59
N VAL A 67 -0.42 -2.43 7.61
CA VAL A 67 0.23 -2.67 6.33
C VAL A 67 1.22 -1.58 6.03
N SER A 68 2.44 -1.99 5.67
CA SER A 68 3.46 -1.12 5.09
C SER A 68 3.70 -1.49 3.64
N ILE A 69 3.82 -0.49 2.79
CA ILE A 69 4.13 -0.65 1.37
C ILE A 69 5.65 -0.69 1.22
N ASN A 70 6.20 -1.80 0.75
CA ASN A 70 7.65 -1.93 0.57
C ASN A 70 8.08 -1.44 -0.82
N HIS A 71 7.35 -1.86 -1.86
CA HIS A 71 7.66 -1.53 -3.25
C HIS A 71 6.41 -1.76 -4.12
N CYS A 72 6.20 -0.94 -5.14
CA CYS A 72 5.13 -1.10 -6.12
C CYS A 72 5.70 -1.20 -7.54
N VAL A 73 5.06 -2.01 -8.36
CA VAL A 73 5.29 -2.08 -9.79
C VAL A 73 4.10 -1.42 -10.48
N GLU A 74 4.38 -0.34 -11.20
CA GLU A 74 3.38 0.34 -12.00
C GLU A 74 2.99 -0.52 -13.22
N SER A 75 1.69 -0.71 -13.37
CA SER A 75 1.03 -1.31 -14.54
C SER A 75 -0.43 -0.88 -14.51
N ASP A 76 -1.26 -1.35 -15.45
CA ASP A 76 -2.70 -1.04 -15.51
C ASP A 76 -3.43 -1.25 -14.16
N ILE A 77 -2.92 -2.19 -13.35
CA ILE A 77 -3.27 -2.33 -11.93
C ILE A 77 -1.97 -2.20 -11.13
N ILE A 78 -1.93 -1.26 -10.19
CA ILE A 78 -0.77 -1.08 -9.30
C ILE A 78 -0.68 -2.27 -8.35
N LEU A 79 0.41 -3.03 -8.47
CA LEU A 79 0.71 -4.18 -7.61
C LEU A 79 1.86 -3.82 -6.69
N CYS A 80 1.70 -4.06 -5.39
CA CYS A 80 2.74 -3.78 -4.42
C CYS A 80 3.10 -5.02 -3.61
N LYS A 81 4.35 -5.05 -3.18
CA LYS A 81 4.83 -5.90 -2.10
C LYS A 81 4.58 -5.16 -0.79
N PHE A 82 3.88 -5.82 0.11
CA PHE A 82 3.53 -5.32 1.42
C PHE A 82 4.16 -6.14 2.53
N THR A 83 4.37 -5.48 3.66
CA THR A 83 4.58 -6.12 4.96
C THR A 83 3.30 -5.96 5.77
N PHE A 84 2.72 -7.07 6.19
CA PHE A 84 1.55 -7.11 7.06
C PHE A 84 2.01 -7.44 8.47
N ILE A 85 1.56 -6.67 9.45
CA ILE A 85 1.86 -6.86 10.87
C ILE A 85 0.53 -7.21 11.55
N PRO A 86 0.21 -8.50 11.71
CA PRO A 86 -1.00 -8.93 12.40
C PRO A 86 -0.92 -8.62 13.90
N ILE A 87 -2.06 -8.70 14.59
CA ILE A 87 -2.15 -8.54 16.05
C ILE A 87 -1.27 -9.57 16.79
N SER A 88 -1.06 -10.76 16.22
CA SER A 88 -0.15 -11.78 16.77
C SER A 88 1.33 -11.38 16.75
N GLY A 89 1.70 -10.29 16.06
CA GLY A 89 3.04 -9.72 16.01
C GLY A 89 3.98 -10.34 14.98
N VAL A 90 3.67 -11.51 14.42
CA VAL A 90 4.53 -12.13 13.40
C VAL A 90 4.27 -11.49 12.04
N ALA A 91 5.21 -10.68 11.59
CA ALA A 91 5.12 -10.02 10.30
C ALA A 91 5.15 -11.02 9.15
N ILE A 92 4.30 -10.80 8.14
CA ILE A 92 4.28 -11.58 6.91
C ILE A 92 4.44 -10.65 5.70
N SER A 93 5.09 -11.14 4.65
CA SER A 93 5.24 -10.41 3.39
C SER A 93 4.36 -11.01 2.31
N GLY A 94 3.75 -10.16 1.47
CA GLY A 94 2.92 -10.63 0.38
C GLY A 94 2.69 -9.57 -0.69
N TRP A 95 2.37 -10.05 -1.89
CA TRP A 95 1.96 -9.24 -3.03
C TRP A 95 0.44 -9.12 -3.07
N ALA A 96 -0.04 -7.89 -3.25
CA ALA A 96 -1.44 -7.60 -3.52
C ALA A 96 -1.60 -6.32 -4.38
N SER A 97 -2.83 -6.03 -4.81
CA SER A 97 -3.18 -4.75 -5.43
C SER A 97 -3.30 -3.67 -4.35
N LYS A 98 -2.76 -2.47 -4.62
CA LYS A 98 -2.92 -1.30 -3.72
C LYS A 98 -4.39 -0.92 -3.54
N ALA A 99 -5.24 -1.18 -4.54
CA ALA A 99 -6.68 -0.89 -4.50
C ALA A 99 -7.45 -1.67 -3.41
N LEU A 100 -6.85 -2.71 -2.82
CA LEU A 100 -7.48 -3.52 -1.77
C LEU A 100 -7.19 -3.01 -0.35
N LEU A 101 -6.35 -1.99 -0.20
CA LEU A 101 -6.09 -1.38 1.10
C LEU A 101 -7.07 -0.24 1.36
N ARG A 102 -7.56 -0.15 2.60
CA ARG A 102 -8.23 1.04 3.10
C ARG A 102 -7.21 1.91 3.81
N GLU A 103 -7.13 3.15 3.37
CA GLU A 103 -6.42 4.21 4.08
C GLU A 103 -7.12 4.46 5.43
N ILE A 104 -6.36 4.58 6.51
CA ILE A 104 -6.91 5.04 7.78
C ILE A 104 -7.06 6.56 7.66
N PRO A 105 -8.28 7.13 7.73
CA PRO A 105 -8.45 8.57 7.71
C PRO A 105 -7.75 9.21 8.90
N HIS A 106 -7.00 10.29 8.65
CA HIS A 106 -6.38 11.13 9.67
C HIS A 106 -7.41 11.99 10.42
#